data_AF-A0A3M3KH07-F1
#
_entry.id   AF-A0A3M3KH07-F1
#
_cell.length_a   1.000
_cell.length_b   1.000
_cell.length_c   1.000
_cell.angle_alpha   90.00
_cell.angle_beta   90.00
_cell.angle_gamma   90.00
#
_symmetry.space_group_name_H-M   'P 1'
#
loop_
_entity.id
_entity.type
_entity.pdbx_description
1 polymer ?
#
loop_
_entity_poly.entity_id
_entity_poly.type
_entity_poly.pdbx_seq_one_letter_code
_entity_poly.pdbx_strand_id
1 'polypeptide(L)'
;MTTSTRNGHDLAARLLQALAPWRAAPAWHIGFSGGLDSTVLLHLLADLSRRETLPALNAVHVHHGLQAAADAWPEHCRQVCQALGVAFERVRVQVEP
;
A
#
# COMPACT_ATOMS: atom_id res chain seq x y z
N MET A 1 17.77 28.87 10.60
CA MET A 1 17.72 27.49 11.14
C MET A 1 17.54 26.57 9.95
N THR A 2 18.61 25.93 9.52
CA THR A 2 18.76 25.31 8.20
C THR A 2 18.05 23.97 8.12
N THR A 3 16.90 23.92 7.44
CA THR A 3 16.29 22.64 7.03
C THR A 3 17.13 22.07 5.89
N SER A 4 18.01 21.14 6.28
CA SER A 4 18.83 20.33 5.40
C SER A 4 17.96 19.61 4.37
N THR A 5 18.06 20.06 3.12
CA THR A 5 17.59 19.37 1.92
C THR A 5 18.35 18.06 1.77
N ARG A 6 17.76 16.94 2.19
CA ARG A 6 18.30 15.61 1.90
C ARG A 6 17.83 15.16 0.51
N ASN A 7 18.38 15.83 -0.51
CA ASN A 7 18.21 15.52 -1.92
C ASN A 7 18.72 14.10 -2.22
N GLY A 8 17.81 13.16 -2.46
CA GLY A 8 18.10 11.81 -3.00
C GLY A 8 17.51 10.62 -2.22
N HIS A 9 17.22 10.77 -0.93
CA HIS A 9 16.90 9.64 -0.03
C HIS A 9 15.50 9.70 0.59
N ASP A 10 14.70 10.73 0.29
CA ASP A 10 13.34 10.83 0.82
C ASP A 10 12.35 10.09 -0.10
N LEU A 11 12.15 8.81 0.19
CA LEU A 11 11.21 7.94 -0.51
C LEU A 11 9.77 8.46 -0.42
N ALA A 12 9.39 9.11 0.70
CA ALA A 12 8.06 9.65 0.89
C ALA A 12 7.82 10.87 -0.02
N ALA A 13 8.76 11.81 -0.10
CA ALA A 13 8.68 12.94 -1.01
C ALA A 13 8.61 12.51 -2.48
N ARG A 14 9.45 11.53 -2.88
CA ARG A 14 9.42 10.98 -4.23
C ARG A 14 8.10 10.29 -4.56
N LEU A 15 7.53 9.58 -3.59
CA LEU A 15 6.23 8.93 -3.75
C LEU A 15 5.11 9.97 -3.94
N LEU A 16 5.07 11.03 -3.12
CA LEU A 16 4.11 12.12 -3.28
C LEU A 16 4.24 12.80 -4.65
N GLN A 17 5.47 13.01 -5.12
CA GLN A 17 5.73 13.61 -6.43
C GLN A 17 5.25 12.70 -7.56
N ALA A 18 5.50 11.40 -7.47
CA ALA A 18 5.04 10.42 -8.45
C ALA A 18 3.51 10.31 -8.48
N LEU A 19 2.86 10.39 -7.31
CA LEU A 19 1.41 10.27 -7.18
C LEU A 19 0.65 11.60 -7.33
N ALA A 20 1.36 12.71 -7.53
CA ALA A 20 0.77 14.05 -7.66
C ALA A 20 -0.41 14.12 -8.66
N PRO A 21 -0.35 13.48 -9.85
CA PRO A 21 -1.47 13.51 -10.81
C PRO A 21 -2.77 12.89 -10.31
N TRP A 22 -2.70 11.99 -9.31
CA TRP A 22 -3.86 11.23 -8.81
C TRP A 22 -4.31 11.66 -7.42
N ARG A 23 -3.81 12.77 -6.88
CA ARG A 23 -4.22 13.27 -5.54
C ARG A 23 -5.68 13.69 -5.44
N ALA A 24 -6.33 14.00 -6.56
CA ALA A 24 -7.75 14.33 -6.61
C ALA A 24 -8.65 13.10 -6.85
N ALA A 25 -8.10 11.89 -6.92
CA ALA A 25 -8.89 10.68 -7.05
C ALA A 25 -9.79 10.47 -5.82
N PRO A 26 -10.95 9.84 -5.96
CA PRO A 26 -11.82 9.54 -4.83
C PRO A 26 -11.18 8.55 -3.84
N ALA A 27 -10.35 7.63 -4.34
CA ALA A 27 -9.62 6.66 -3.54
C ALA A 27 -8.37 6.16 -4.27
N TRP A 28 -7.42 5.61 -3.51
CA TRP A 28 -6.28 4.85 -3.99
C TRP A 28 -6.40 3.38 -3.57
N HIS A 29 -6.14 2.48 -4.52
CA HIS A 29 -6.09 1.05 -4.29
C HIS A 29 -4.66 0.54 -4.49
N ILE A 30 -4.10 -0.15 -3.49
CA ILE A 30 -2.78 -0.79 -3.57
C ILE A 30 -2.99 -2.29 -3.76
N GLY A 31 -2.36 -2.86 -4.79
CA GLY A 31 -2.17 -4.30 -4.87
C GLY A 31 -1.21 -4.76 -3.77
N PHE A 32 -1.73 -5.48 -2.77
CA PHE A 32 -0.99 -5.84 -1.57
C PHE A 32 -0.74 -7.35 -1.50
N SER A 33 0.49 -7.77 -1.82
CA SER A 33 0.89 -9.16 -1.81
C SER A 33 1.40 -9.65 -0.45
N GLY A 34 1.77 -8.73 0.44
CA GLY A 34 2.47 -9.03 1.70
C GLY A 34 4.00 -9.10 1.54
N GLY A 35 4.52 -8.98 0.33
CA GLY A 35 5.96 -8.87 0.08
C GLY A 35 6.52 -7.50 0.46
N LEU A 36 7.85 -7.43 0.65
CA LEU A 36 8.58 -6.25 1.14
C LEU A 36 8.15 -4.94 0.45
N ASP A 37 8.15 -4.91 -0.88
CA ASP A 37 7.88 -3.69 -1.64
C ASP A 37 6.46 -3.17 -1.39
N SER A 38 5.47 -4.06 -1.45
CA SER A 38 4.06 -3.71 -1.22
C SER A 38 3.80 -3.29 0.23
N THR A 39 4.53 -3.89 1.19
CA THR A 39 4.46 -3.53 2.61
C THR A 39 5.09 -2.17 2.87
N VAL A 40 6.26 -1.88 2.31
CA VAL A 40 6.91 -0.55 2.42
C VAL A 40 6.03 0.53 1.81
N LEU A 41 5.47 0.28 0.62
CA LEU A 41 4.57 1.22 -0.04
C LEU A 41 3.33 1.50 0.81
N LEU A 42 2.70 0.46 1.36
CA LEU A 42 1.53 0.59 2.24
C LEU A 42 1.85 1.39 3.50
N HIS A 43 2.99 1.12 4.16
CA HIS A 43 3.44 1.85 5.33
C HIS A 43 3.65 3.34 5.04
N LEU A 44 4.31 3.67 3.92
CA LEU A 44 4.55 5.06 3.53
C LEU A 44 3.26 5.80 3.25
N LEU A 45 2.33 5.19 2.50
CA LEU A 45 1.06 5.83 2.17
C LEU A 45 0.16 6.00 3.40
N ALA A 46 0.15 5.02 4.32
CA ALA A 46 -0.57 5.14 5.58
C ALA A 46 0.02 6.21 6.52
N ASP A 47 1.34 6.41 6.52
CA ASP A 47 1.96 7.51 7.28
C ASP A 47 1.70 8.87 6.65
N LEU A 48 1.83 8.97 5.32
CA LEU A 48 1.55 10.19 4.58
C LEU A 48 0.09 10.60 4.70
N SER A 49 -0.88 9.68 4.66
CA SER A 49 -2.31 10.00 4.80
C SER A 49 -2.67 10.60 6.17
N ARG A 50 -1.81 10.44 7.19
CA ARG A 50 -1.98 11.10 8.49
C ARG A 50 -1.47 12.54 8.51
N ARG A 51 -0.57 12.91 7.58
CA ARG A 51 0.11 14.21 7.54
C ARG A 51 -0.38 15.10 6.40
N GLU A 52 -0.92 14.49 5.35
CA GLU A 52 -1.30 15.10 4.09
C GLU A 52 -2.77 14.86 3.78
N THR A 53 -3.40 15.79 3.04
CA THR A 53 -4.71 15.51 2.43
C THR A 53 -4.51 14.65 1.19
N LEU A 54 -4.79 13.35 1.32
CA LEU A 54 -4.69 12.33 0.28
C LEU A 54 -6.01 11.55 0.13
N PRO A 55 -6.24 10.89 -1.01
CA PRO A 55 -7.38 10.01 -1.19
C PRO A 55 -7.46 8.90 -0.15
N ALA A 56 -8.67 8.39 0.09
CA ALA A 56 -8.88 7.23 0.95
C ALA A 56 -8.07 6.02 0.44
N LEU A 57 -7.43 5.28 1.34
CA LEU A 57 -6.52 4.20 1.00
C LEU A 57 -7.14 2.83 1.26
N ASN A 58 -7.11 1.96 0.25
CA ASN A 58 -7.58 0.58 0.30
C ASN A 58 -6.49 -0.38 -0.16
N ALA A 59 -6.25 -1.46 0.59
CA ALA A 59 -5.34 -2.53 0.22
C ALA A 59 -6.13 -3.71 -0.36
N VAL A 60 -5.72 -4.20 -1.53
CA VAL A 60 -6.38 -5.31 -2.24
C VAL A 60 -5.40 -6.46 -2.38
N HIS A 61 -5.70 -7.60 -1.76
CA HIS A 61 -4.94 -8.84 -1.91
C HIS A 61 -5.65 -9.79 -2.89
N VAL A 62 -4.98 -10.12 -4.00
CA VAL A 62 -5.50 -11.06 -4.99
C VAL A 62 -4.97 -12.46 -4.69
N HIS A 63 -5.88 -13.34 -4.30
CA HIS A 63 -5.59 -14.75 -4.06
C HIS A 63 -5.92 -15.57 -5.31
N HIS A 64 -4.89 -15.89 -6.10
CA HIS A 64 -4.99 -16.67 -7.34
C HIS A 64 -5.19 -18.19 -7.16
N GLY A 65 -5.07 -18.73 -5.93
CA GLY A 65 -5.25 -20.16 -5.68
C GLY A 65 -4.19 -21.12 -6.24
N LEU A 66 -3.12 -20.60 -6.87
CA LEU A 66 -2.08 -21.42 -7.52
C LEU A 66 -1.04 -22.03 -6.56
N GLN A 67 -0.93 -21.52 -5.33
CA GLN A 67 0.03 -22.01 -4.34
C GLN A 67 -0.66 -22.28 -3.00
N ALA A 68 -0.62 -23.53 -2.52
CA ALA A 68 -1.25 -23.93 -1.25
C ALA A 68 -0.59 -23.27 -0.01
N ALA A 69 0.68 -22.85 -0.11
CA ALA A 69 1.34 -22.07 0.93
C ALA A 69 0.77 -20.64 1.09
N ALA A 70 -0.10 -20.20 0.17
CA ALA A 70 -0.70 -18.88 0.18
C ALA A 70 -1.87 -18.73 1.17
N ASP A 71 -2.28 -19.76 1.91
CA ASP A 71 -3.41 -19.63 2.85
C ASP A 71 -3.06 -18.85 4.14
N ALA A 72 -1.79 -18.84 4.55
CA ALA A 72 -1.33 -18.08 5.73
C ALA A 72 -1.05 -16.59 5.43
N TRP A 73 -0.75 -16.24 4.18
CA TRP A 73 -0.42 -14.87 3.76
C TRP A 73 -1.57 -13.86 3.82
N PRO A 74 -2.83 -14.21 3.49
CA PRO A 74 -3.95 -13.31 3.59
C PRO A 74 -4.18 -12.80 5.02
N GLU A 75 -3.96 -13.66 6.02
CA GLU A 75 -4.14 -13.29 7.42
C GLU A 75 -3.02 -12.35 7.89
N HIS A 76 -1.78 -12.60 7.48
CA HIS A 76 -0.68 -11.65 7.68
C HIS A 76 -0.99 -10.28 7.05
N CYS A 77 -1.45 -10.27 5.80
CA CYS A 77 -1.81 -9.03 5.11
C CYS A 77 -2.93 -8.27 5.84
N ARG A 78 -3.96 -9.00 6.28
CA ARG A 78 -5.06 -8.42 7.05
C ARG A 78 -4.56 -7.78 8.35
N GLN A 79 -3.68 -8.44 9.08
CA GLN A 79 -3.10 -7.93 10.33
C GLN A 79 -2.27 -6.66 10.10
N VAL A 80 -1.44 -6.62 9.04
CA VAL A 80 -0.68 -5.42 8.67
C VAL A 80 -1.62 -4.25 8.37
N CYS A 81 -2.66 -4.47 7.56
CA CYS A 81 -3.63 -3.42 7.22
C CYS A 81 -4.39 -2.93 8.46
N GLN A 82 -4.79 -3.85 9.34
CA GLN A 82 -5.45 -3.52 10.61
C GLN A 82 -4.55 -2.64 11.49
N ALA A 83 -3.27 -2.99 11.63
CA ALA A 83 -2.31 -2.21 12.42
C ALA A 83 -2.06 -0.81 11.84
N LEU A 84 -2.19 -0.65 10.52
CA LEU A 84 -2.02 0.63 9.83
C LEU A 84 -3.32 1.44 9.71
N GLY A 85 -4.47 0.88 10.10
CA GLY A 85 -5.78 1.53 9.93
C GLY A 85 -6.22 1.64 8.47
N VAL A 86 -5.77 0.73 7.61
CA VAL A 86 -6.10 0.70 6.18
C VAL A 86 -7.16 -0.36 5.90
N ALA A 87 -8.17 -0.03 5.09
CA ALA A 87 -9.18 -0.98 4.67
C ALA A 87 -8.53 -2.11 3.84
N PHE A 88 -8.94 -3.36 4.08
CA PHE A 88 -8.37 -4.54 3.43
C PHE A 88 -9.46 -5.33 2.71
N GLU A 89 -9.26 -5.58 1.43
CA GLU A 89 -10.11 -6.43 0.61
C GLU A 89 -9.30 -7.62 0.11
N ARG A 90 -9.86 -8.82 0.26
CA ARG A 90 -9.31 -10.04 -0.32
C ARG A 90 -10.18 -10.47 -1.49
N VAL A 91 -9.61 -10.47 -2.69
CA VAL A 91 -10.28 -10.92 -3.91
C VAL A 91 -9.73 -12.28 -4.29
N ARG A 92 -10.59 -13.28 -4.44
CA ARG A 92 -10.20 -14.60 -4.97
C ARG A 92 -10.51 -14.63 -6.46
N VAL A 93 -9.55 -15.06 -7.27
CA VAL A 93 -9.71 -15.19 -8.72
C VAL A 93 -9.37 -16.61 -9.16
N GLN A 94 -9.99 -17.04 -10.26
CA GLN A 94 -9.58 -18.22 -11.00
C GLN A 94 -8.70 -17.75 -12.16
N VAL A 95 -7.52 -18.36 -12.30
CA VAL A 95 -6.59 -18.10 -13.40
C VAL A 95 -6.38 -19.41 -14.16
N GLU A 96 -6.59 -19.37 -15.46
CA GLU A 96 -6.30 -20.47 -16.38
C GLU A 96 -4.84 -20.34 -16.85
N PRO A 97 -4.06 -21.45 -16.89
CA PRO A 97 -2.67 -21.45 -17.35
C PRO A 97 -2.48 -21.08 -18.82
#